data_AF-A0A435S945-F1
#
_entry.id   AF-A0A435S945-F1
#
_cell.length_a   1.000
_cell.length_b   1.000
_cell.length_c   1.000
_cell.angle_alpha   90.00
_cell.angle_beta   90.00
_cell.angle_gamma   90.00
#
_symmetry.space_group_name_H-M   'P 1'
#
loop_
_entity.id
_entity.type
_entity.pdbx_description
1 polymer ?
#
loop_
_entity_poly.entity_id
_entity_poly.type
_entity_poly.pdbx_seq_one_letter_code
_entity_poly.pdbx_strand_id
1 'polypeptide(L)'
;SQDARTRSLLVTICERLIALEATLNGLDAKTGDGDTGSTVATGARSVLERLDTLPLAEPAATLGAIGDILSASMGGSSGVLLSIFFTAAAQALGGGASLPRALLAGLERMTFYGGARIGDRTMVDALEPALKALDANGLEEAAT
;
A
#
# COMPACT_ATOMS: atom_id res chain seq x y z
N SER A 1 14.15 -6.56 14.38
CA SER A 1 13.34 -6.03 15.50
C SER A 1 11.94 -6.61 15.38
N GLN A 2 11.44 -7.35 16.38
CA GLN A 2 10.19 -8.10 16.26
C GLN A 2 9.03 -7.35 16.93
N ASP A 3 8.12 -6.80 16.13
CA ASP A 3 6.80 -6.36 16.59
C ASP A 3 5.76 -7.37 16.09
N ALA A 4 5.22 -8.18 17.02
CA ALA A 4 4.27 -9.24 16.70
C ALA A 4 2.95 -8.70 16.12
N ARG A 5 2.51 -7.51 16.53
CA ARG A 5 1.28 -6.90 16.02
C ARG A 5 1.50 -6.42 14.59
N THR A 6 2.58 -5.69 14.33
CA THR A 6 2.94 -5.23 12.98
C THR A 6 3.17 -6.41 12.04
N ARG A 7 3.85 -7.47 12.51
CA ARG A 7 4.02 -8.72 11.77
C ARG A 7 2.67 -9.34 11.39
N SER A 8 1.78 -9.53 12.36
CA SER A 8 0.46 -10.13 12.12
C SER A 8 -0.38 -9.31 11.15
N LEU A 9 -0.30 -7.98 11.23
CA LEU A 9 -1.00 -7.07 10.33
C LEU A 9 -0.49 -7.21 8.89
N LEU A 10 0.84 -7.16 8.69
CA LEU A 10 1.44 -7.33 7.37
C LEU A 10 1.11 -8.68 6.75
N VAL A 11 1.17 -9.76 7.54
CA VAL A 11 0.80 -11.10 7.08
C VAL A 11 -0.64 -11.13 6.61
N THR A 12 -1.57 -10.62 7.44
CA THR A 12 -3.01 -10.59 7.11
C THR A 12 -3.28 -9.81 5.83
N ILE A 13 -2.67 -8.64 5.66
CA ILE A 13 -2.82 -7.81 4.45
C ILE A 13 -2.27 -8.55 3.23
N CYS A 14 -1.06 -9.08 3.31
CA CYS A 14 -0.42 -9.73 2.18
C CYS A 14 -1.18 -11.00 1.75
N GLU A 15 -1.60 -11.83 2.69
CA GLU A 15 -2.42 -13.01 2.41
C GLU A 15 -3.76 -12.64 1.78
N ARG A 16 -4.39 -11.56 2.24
CA ARG A 16 -5.63 -11.08 1.63
C ARG A 16 -5.42 -10.60 0.19
N LEU A 17 -4.36 -9.86 -0.08
CA LEU A 17 -4.02 -9.40 -1.42
C LEU A 17 -3.75 -10.58 -2.37
N ILE A 18 -3.01 -11.59 -1.90
CA ILE A 18 -2.75 -12.82 -2.67
C ILE A 18 -4.06 -13.57 -2.94
N ALA A 19 -4.95 -13.71 -1.95
CA ALA A 19 -6.22 -14.40 -2.13
C ALA A 19 -7.15 -13.72 -3.15
N LEU A 20 -6.97 -12.41 -3.39
CA LEU A 20 -7.75 -11.63 -4.35
C LEU A 20 -7.18 -11.64 -5.77
N GLU A 21 -6.03 -12.28 -6.02
CA GLU A 21 -5.32 -12.28 -7.31
C GLU A 21 -6.24 -12.59 -8.50
N ALA A 22 -6.93 -13.73 -8.48
CA ALA A 22 -7.81 -14.14 -9.58
C ALA A 22 -9.00 -13.19 -9.76
N THR A 23 -9.55 -12.67 -8.65
CA THR A 23 -10.67 -11.71 -8.70
C THR A 23 -10.23 -10.40 -9.32
N LEU A 24 -9.08 -9.86 -8.91
CA LEU A 24 -8.55 -8.60 -9.42
C LEU A 24 -8.15 -8.71 -10.89
N ASN A 25 -7.50 -9.81 -11.32
CA ASN A 25 -7.23 -10.08 -12.73
C ASN A 25 -8.52 -10.16 -13.55
N GLY A 26 -9.56 -10.82 -13.03
CA GLY A 26 -10.85 -10.92 -13.71
C GLY A 26 -11.61 -9.59 -13.81
N LEU A 27 -11.41 -8.67 -12.87
CA LEU A 27 -11.95 -7.30 -12.95
C LEU A 27 -11.15 -6.46 -13.94
N ASP A 28 -9.83 -6.54 -13.86
CA ASP A 28 -8.91 -5.79 -14.72
C ASP A 28 -9.04 -6.22 -16.18
N ALA A 29 -9.18 -7.52 -16.47
CA ALA A 29 -9.37 -8.05 -17.83
C ALA A 29 -10.63 -7.51 -18.55
N LYS A 30 -11.57 -6.86 -17.82
CA LYS A 30 -12.74 -6.22 -18.45
C LYS A 30 -12.39 -4.90 -19.12
N THR A 31 -11.33 -4.21 -18.69
CA THR A 31 -10.98 -2.86 -19.15
C THR A 31 -9.48 -2.61 -19.33
N GLY A 32 -8.62 -3.55 -18.94
CA GLY A 32 -7.17 -3.53 -18.99
C GLY A 32 -6.61 -4.85 -19.55
N ASP A 33 -5.38 -5.20 -19.16
CA ASP A 33 -4.68 -6.40 -19.63
C ASP A 33 -4.87 -7.63 -18.73
N GLY A 34 -5.47 -7.45 -17.55
CA GLY A 34 -5.85 -8.54 -16.67
C GLY A 34 -4.72 -9.02 -15.78
N ASP A 35 -3.73 -8.16 -15.49
CA ASP A 35 -2.56 -8.50 -14.69
C ASP A 35 -2.52 -7.85 -13.30
N THR A 36 -3.45 -6.92 -13.00
CA THR A 36 -3.41 -6.13 -11.75
C THR A 36 -3.34 -7.01 -10.50
N GLY A 37 -4.13 -8.08 -10.45
CA GLY A 37 -4.10 -9.05 -9.35
C GLY A 37 -2.77 -9.78 -9.23
N SER A 38 -2.20 -10.23 -10.34
CA SER A 38 -0.88 -10.87 -10.39
C SER A 38 0.22 -9.92 -9.91
N THR A 39 0.16 -8.66 -10.34
CA THR A 39 1.11 -7.60 -9.98
C THR A 39 1.07 -7.32 -8.48
N VAL A 40 -0.14 -7.15 -7.91
CA VAL A 40 -0.33 -6.92 -6.47
C VAL A 40 0.06 -8.15 -5.64
N ALA A 41 -0.30 -9.36 -6.08
CA ALA A 41 0.07 -10.60 -5.40
C ALA A 41 1.58 -10.83 -5.39
N THR A 42 2.29 -10.45 -6.47
CA THR A 42 3.76 -10.51 -6.54
C THR A 42 4.42 -9.60 -5.50
N GLY A 43 3.93 -8.36 -5.35
CA GLY A 43 4.39 -7.45 -4.31
C GLY A 43 4.14 -8.00 -2.90
N ALA A 44 2.93 -8.51 -2.65
CA ALA A 44 2.56 -9.10 -1.37
C ALA A 44 3.43 -10.32 -0.99
N ARG A 45 3.67 -11.25 -1.94
CA ARG A 45 4.59 -12.38 -1.75
C ARG A 45 6.01 -11.90 -1.42
N SER A 46 6.48 -10.88 -2.14
CA SER A 46 7.83 -10.34 -1.95
C SER A 46 8.03 -9.71 -0.57
N VAL A 47 6.99 -9.09 0.00
CA VAL A 47 6.99 -8.59 1.38
C VAL A 47 7.02 -9.75 2.38
N LEU A 48 6.20 -10.79 2.18
CA LEU A 48 6.18 -11.98 3.05
C LEU A 48 7.53 -12.71 3.07
N GLU A 49 8.17 -12.89 1.91
CA GLU A 49 9.50 -13.52 1.79
C GLU A 49 10.58 -12.79 2.59
N ARG A 50 10.45 -11.46 2.73
CA ARG A 50 11.43 -10.59 3.40
C ARG A 50 10.99 -10.20 4.80
N LEU A 51 9.86 -10.70 5.29
CA LEU A 51 9.22 -10.27 6.53
C LEU A 51 10.16 -10.29 7.75
N ASP A 52 11.00 -11.32 7.86
CA ASP A 52 11.94 -11.47 8.98
C ASP A 52 13.14 -10.51 8.91
N THR A 53 13.35 -9.84 7.77
CA THR A 53 14.38 -8.82 7.58
C THR A 53 13.88 -7.40 7.82
N LEU A 54 12.56 -7.20 7.92
CA LEU A 54 11.96 -5.88 8.07
C LEU A 54 12.18 -5.30 9.48
N PRO A 55 12.36 -3.97 9.61
CA PRO A 55 12.52 -3.29 10.89
C PRO A 55 11.17 -3.06 11.58
N LEU A 56 10.43 -4.14 11.89
CA LEU A 56 9.00 -4.09 12.26
C LEU A 56 8.65 -3.24 13.50
N ALA A 57 9.62 -2.95 14.38
CA ALA A 57 9.41 -2.07 15.53
C ALA A 57 9.57 -0.57 15.20
N GLU A 58 9.97 -0.24 13.98
CA GLU A 58 10.20 1.11 13.50
C GLU A 58 9.26 1.37 12.31
N PRO A 59 8.05 1.91 12.56
CA PRO A 59 7.01 2.02 11.52
C PRO A 59 7.45 2.80 10.28
N ALA A 60 8.17 3.92 10.46
CA ALA A 60 8.69 4.70 9.34
C ALA A 60 9.69 3.90 8.49
N ALA A 61 10.65 3.21 9.14
CA ALA A 61 11.61 2.35 8.45
C ALA A 61 10.93 1.15 7.78
N THR A 62 9.87 0.60 8.39
CA THR A 62 9.08 -0.50 7.83
C THR A 62 8.37 -0.06 6.54
N LEU A 63 7.73 1.11 6.54
CA LEU A 63 7.10 1.66 5.33
C LEU A 63 8.14 1.90 4.22
N GLY A 64 9.30 2.45 4.55
CA GLY A 64 10.38 2.66 3.58
C GLY A 64 10.84 1.35 2.95
N ALA A 65 11.12 0.33 3.78
CA ALA A 65 11.54 -0.98 3.30
C ALA A 65 10.46 -1.67 2.44
N ILE A 66 9.17 -1.51 2.76
CA ILE A 66 8.09 -1.99 1.89
C ILE A 66 8.13 -1.27 0.53
N GLY A 67 8.29 0.05 0.51
CA GLY A 67 8.43 0.83 -0.72
C GLY A 67 9.57 0.33 -1.62
N ASP A 68 10.72 0.00 -1.04
CA ASP A 68 11.87 -0.56 -1.75
C ASP A 68 11.57 -1.95 -2.32
N ILE A 69 10.92 -2.82 -1.53
CA ILE A 69 10.53 -4.16 -1.97
C ILE A 69 9.56 -4.08 -3.16
N LEU A 70 8.54 -3.24 -3.09
CA LEU A 70 7.55 -3.10 -4.15
C LEU A 70 8.16 -2.53 -5.44
N SER A 71 9.07 -1.55 -5.32
CA SER A 71 9.81 -0.99 -6.45
C SER A 71 10.60 -2.06 -7.23
N ALA A 72 11.21 -3.01 -6.50
CA ALA A 72 12.04 -4.05 -7.09
C ALA A 72 11.26 -5.27 -7.60
N SER A 73 10.08 -5.54 -7.04
CA SER A 73 9.34 -6.79 -7.28
C SER A 73 8.11 -6.63 -8.17
N MET A 74 7.41 -5.49 -8.08
CA MET A 74 6.21 -5.25 -8.88
C MET A 74 6.58 -4.71 -10.26
N GLY A 75 5.93 -5.25 -11.28
CA GLY A 75 6.06 -4.74 -12.65
C GLY A 75 5.30 -3.43 -12.89
N GLY A 76 5.64 -2.78 -14.00
CA GLY A 76 4.87 -1.65 -14.54
C GLY A 76 4.86 -0.39 -13.68
N SER A 77 3.91 0.49 -13.96
CA SER A 77 3.72 1.75 -13.23
C SER A 77 3.26 1.53 -11.79
N SER A 78 2.56 0.43 -11.50
CA SER A 78 2.04 0.09 -10.17
C SER A 78 3.16 -0.03 -9.12
N GLY A 79 4.28 -0.67 -9.45
CA GLY A 79 5.43 -0.79 -8.53
C GLY A 79 6.05 0.57 -8.20
N VAL A 80 6.21 1.42 -9.22
CA VAL A 80 6.76 2.78 -9.05
C VAL A 80 5.82 3.65 -8.20
N LEU A 81 4.52 3.63 -8.49
CA LEU A 81 3.53 4.44 -7.78
C LEU A 81 3.39 4.02 -6.31
N LEU A 82 3.37 2.72 -6.02
CA LEU A 82 3.33 2.23 -4.64
C LEU A 82 4.65 2.48 -3.90
N SER A 83 5.80 2.39 -4.58
CA SER A 83 7.09 2.77 -3.99
C SER A 83 7.10 4.26 -3.59
N ILE A 84 6.61 5.14 -4.48
CA ILE A 84 6.44 6.58 -4.18
C ILE A 84 5.53 6.78 -2.97
N PHE A 85 4.37 6.11 -2.94
CA PHE A 85 3.42 6.16 -1.83
C PHE A 85 4.07 5.82 -0.49
N PHE A 86 4.70 4.65 -0.41
CA PHE A 86 5.30 4.15 0.83
C PHE A 86 6.53 4.95 1.26
N THR A 87 7.34 5.41 0.31
CA THR A 87 8.52 6.26 0.58
C THR A 87 8.10 7.60 1.18
N ALA A 88 7.09 8.26 0.59
CA ALA A 88 6.59 9.52 1.10
C ALA A 88 5.89 9.35 2.46
N ALA A 89 5.14 8.27 2.66
CA ALA A 89 4.57 7.95 3.96
C ALA A 89 5.64 7.71 5.03
N ALA A 90 6.71 6.99 4.70
CA ALA A 90 7.85 6.77 5.59
C ALA A 90 8.50 8.10 6.03
N GLN A 91 8.71 9.02 5.08
CA GLN A 91 9.29 10.35 5.37
C GLN A 91 8.38 11.17 6.29
N ALA A 92 7.09 11.25 5.99
CA ALA A 92 6.13 11.99 6.81
C ALA A 92 6.03 11.40 8.23
N LEU A 93 5.99 10.08 8.35
CA LEU A 93 5.95 9.38 9.64
C LEU A 93 7.23 9.60 10.44
N GLY A 94 8.39 9.53 9.79
CA GLY A 94 9.69 9.85 10.40
C GLY A 94 9.81 11.32 10.82
N GLY A 95 9.07 12.22 10.16
CA GLY A 95 8.93 13.63 10.52
C GLY A 95 7.92 13.92 11.64
N GLY A 96 7.32 12.88 12.24
CA GLY A 96 6.40 13.01 13.38
C GLY A 96 4.91 13.12 13.01
N ALA A 97 4.52 12.88 11.76
CA ALA A 97 3.11 12.77 11.41
C ALA A 97 2.46 11.54 12.06
N SER A 98 1.14 11.57 12.27
CA SER A 98 0.37 10.36 12.57
C SER A 98 0.39 9.40 11.38
N LEU A 99 0.19 8.09 11.61
CA LEU A 99 0.14 7.12 10.53
C LEU A 99 -0.91 7.47 9.43
N PRO A 100 -2.15 7.89 9.75
CA PRO A 100 -3.12 8.27 8.73
C PRO A 100 -2.65 9.46 7.88
N ARG A 101 -2.08 10.50 8.52
CA ARG A 101 -1.52 11.66 7.81
C ARG A 101 -0.31 11.31 6.96
N ALA A 102 0.53 10.39 7.43
CA ALA A 102 1.65 9.88 6.67
C ALA A 102 1.17 9.15 5.41
N LEU A 103 0.15 8.29 5.53
CA LEU A 103 -0.44 7.60 4.38
C LEU A 103 -1.13 8.58 3.42
N LEU A 104 -1.79 9.64 3.92
CA LEU A 104 -2.34 10.72 3.08
C LEU A 104 -1.24 11.48 2.33
N ALA A 105 -0.10 11.77 2.97
CA ALA A 105 1.06 12.37 2.29
C ALA A 105 1.62 11.43 1.21
N GLY A 106 1.66 10.12 1.48
CA GLY A 106 1.97 9.10 0.48
C GLY A 106 1.04 9.14 -0.72
N LEU A 107 -0.28 9.22 -0.46
CA LEU A 107 -1.30 9.30 -1.49
C LEU A 107 -1.16 10.56 -2.33
N GLU A 108 -0.90 11.71 -1.72
CA GLU A 108 -0.66 12.98 -2.42
C GLU A 108 0.53 12.88 -3.39
N ARG A 109 1.63 12.24 -2.98
CA ARG A 109 2.77 12.04 -3.88
C ARG A 109 2.44 11.07 -5.00
N MET A 110 1.73 9.98 -4.71
CA MET A 110 1.31 9.01 -5.71
C MET A 110 0.39 9.66 -6.77
N THR A 111 -0.59 10.47 -6.36
CA THR A 111 -1.48 11.18 -7.29
C THR A 111 -0.77 12.28 -8.05
N PHE A 112 0.18 12.98 -7.43
CA PHE A 112 1.01 13.99 -8.12
C PHE A 112 1.79 13.39 -9.30
N TYR A 113 2.41 12.21 -9.12
CA TYR A 113 3.18 11.56 -10.19
C TYR A 113 2.32 10.73 -11.14
N GLY A 114 1.29 10.06 -10.63
CA GLY A 114 0.40 9.21 -11.42
C GLY A 114 -0.67 9.98 -12.20
N GLY A 115 -0.98 11.20 -11.78
CA GLY A 115 -1.98 12.07 -12.41
C GLY A 115 -3.44 11.73 -12.08
N ALA A 116 -3.70 10.64 -11.36
CA ALA A 116 -5.04 10.18 -10.99
C ALA A 116 -5.69 11.08 -9.93
N ARG A 117 -7.01 11.24 -10.05
CA ARG A 117 -7.88 11.98 -9.14
C ARG A 117 -9.10 11.14 -8.77
N ILE A 118 -9.82 11.58 -7.73
CA ILE A 118 -11.15 11.05 -7.42
C ILE A 118 -12.06 11.19 -8.65
N GLY A 119 -12.69 10.09 -9.03
CA GLY A 119 -13.53 9.91 -10.21
C GLY A 119 -12.84 9.20 -11.37
N ASP A 120 -11.51 9.05 -11.36
CA ASP A 120 -10.76 8.44 -12.47
C ASP A 120 -10.80 6.90 -12.49
N ARG A 121 -11.55 6.29 -11.56
CA ARG A 121 -11.75 4.84 -11.44
C ARG A 121 -10.46 4.08 -11.16
N THR A 122 -9.67 4.61 -10.23
CA THR A 122 -8.42 4.02 -9.77
C THR A 122 -8.51 3.65 -8.29
N MET A 123 -7.44 3.05 -7.74
CA MET A 123 -7.38 2.79 -6.29
C MET A 123 -7.53 4.05 -5.43
N VAL A 124 -7.29 5.24 -5.98
CA VAL A 124 -7.45 6.54 -5.30
C VAL A 124 -8.90 6.74 -4.83
N ASP A 125 -9.87 6.26 -5.61
CA ASP A 125 -11.30 6.36 -5.30
C ASP A 125 -11.69 5.64 -4.00
N ALA A 126 -10.98 4.57 -3.66
CA ALA A 126 -11.17 3.84 -2.41
C ALA A 126 -10.22 4.32 -1.31
N LEU A 127 -8.97 4.62 -1.65
CA LEU A 127 -7.93 4.89 -0.67
C LEU A 127 -8.06 6.28 -0.05
N GLU A 128 -8.41 7.31 -0.82
CA GLU A 128 -8.52 8.67 -0.27
C GLU A 128 -9.64 8.80 0.78
N PRO A 129 -10.88 8.32 0.53
CA PRO A 129 -11.94 8.40 1.52
C PRO A 129 -11.62 7.59 2.78
N ALA A 130 -11.08 6.38 2.62
CA ALA A 130 -10.72 5.52 3.75
C ALA A 130 -9.65 6.16 4.65
N LEU A 131 -8.60 6.77 4.06
CA LEU A 131 -7.55 7.43 4.83
C LEU A 131 -8.03 8.72 5.51
N LYS A 132 -8.94 9.48 4.88
CA LYS A 132 -9.57 10.65 5.51
C LYS A 132 -10.44 10.24 6.69
N ALA A 133 -11.25 9.19 6.55
CA ALA A 133 -12.05 8.64 7.65
C ALA A 133 -11.15 8.14 8.79
N LEU A 134 -10.03 7.48 8.45
CA LEU A 134 -9.06 7.01 9.43
C LEU A 134 -8.42 8.16 10.23
N ASP A 135 -8.06 9.28 9.58
CA ASP A 135 -7.49 10.46 10.27
C ASP A 135 -8.53 11.19 11.13
N ALA A 136 -9.78 11.27 10.66
CA ALA A 136 -10.83 12.02 11.34
C ALA A 136 -11.49 11.25 12.49
N ASN A 137 -11.82 9.98 12.26
CA ASN A 137 -12.80 9.22 13.05
C ASN A 137 -12.26 7.85 13.52
N GLY A 138 -11.07 7.45 13.07
CA GLY A 138 -10.44 6.19 13.45
C GLY A 138 -10.85 5.00 12.60
N LEU A 139 -10.47 3.80 13.03
CA LEU A 139 -10.50 2.59 12.19
C LEU A 139 -11.92 2.07 11.88
N GLU A 140 -12.87 2.25 12.79
CA GLU A 140 -14.23 1.70 12.64
C GLU A 140 -14.98 2.33 11.46
N GLU A 141 -14.87 3.64 11.28
CA GLU A 141 -15.47 4.33 10.13
C GLU A 141 -14.63 4.21 8.86
N ALA A 142 -13.32 3.99 8.97
CA ALA A 142 -12.48 3.74 7.80
C ALA A 142 -12.77 2.38 7.11
N ALA A 143 -13.45 1.46 7.81
CA ALA A 143 -13.73 0.10 7.34
C ALA A 143 -15.11 -0.05 6.67
N THR A 144 -15.97 0.97 6.72
CA THR A 144 -17.31 1.00 6.10
C THR A 144 -17.31 1.62 4.73
#